data_AF-A0A3S1ALR8-F1
#
_entry.id   AF-A0A3S1ALR8-F1
#
_cell.length_a   1.000
_cell.length_b   1.000
_cell.length_c   1.000
_cell.angle_alpha   90.00
_cell.angle_beta   90.00
_cell.angle_gamma   90.00
#
_symmetry.space_group_name_H-M   'P 1'
#
loop_
_entity.id
_entity.type
_entity.pdbx_description
1 polymer ?
#
loop_
_entity_poly.entity_id
_entity_poly.type
_entity_poly.pdbx_seq_one_letter_code
_entity_poly.pdbx_strand_id
1 'polypeptide(L)'
;MLTLEVATEYGAYGIAALLMPYLTGLTVIERSIKGKSFGFDFWLGSINDPNTLFQRKARLEVSGIRRGTKSIVESRVKIKLEQISPSDTLSPGYVCVVEERYTTHPYS
;
A
#
# COMPACT_ATOMS: atom_id res chain seq x y z
N MET A 1 6.36 7.51 21.20
CA MET A 1 7.38 7.99 20.23
C MET A 1 7.25 7.13 18.98
N LEU A 2 6.76 7.68 17.87
CA LEU A 2 6.76 6.96 16.58
C LEU A 2 8.18 7.00 16.02
N THR A 3 8.69 5.86 15.55
CA THR A 3 9.98 5.85 14.85
C THR A 3 9.82 6.51 13.49
N LEU A 4 10.91 7.04 12.94
CA LEU A 4 10.90 7.63 11.59
C LEU A 4 10.46 6.61 10.53
N GLU A 5 10.65 5.31 10.78
CA GLU A 5 10.19 4.23 9.90
C GLU A 5 8.67 4.13 9.88
N VAL A 6 8.03 4.12 11.07
CA VAL A 6 6.56 4.08 11.16
C VAL A 6 5.94 5.35 10.58
N ALA A 7 6.57 6.51 10.76
CA ALA A 7 6.12 7.76 10.13
C ALA A 7 6.16 7.67 8.59
N THR A 8 7.26 7.14 8.02
CA THR A 8 7.41 6.95 6.57
C THR A 8 6.34 6.00 6.03
N GLU A 9 6.03 4.92 6.77
CA GLU A 9 5.03 3.94 6.38
C GLU A 9 3.61 4.53 6.41
N TYR A 10 3.25 5.26 7.46
CA TYR A 10 1.93 5.89 7.57
C TYR A 10 1.73 7.02 6.55
N GLY A 11 2.77 7.80 6.24
CA GLY A 11 2.74 8.76 5.15
C GLY A 11 2.44 8.09 3.80
N ALA A 12 3.13 6.98 3.52
CA ALA A 12 2.89 6.19 2.31
C ALA A 12 1.47 5.62 2.25
N TYR A 13 0.93 5.13 3.37
CA TYR A 13 -0.46 4.66 3.45
C TYR A 13 -1.46 5.76 3.09
N GLY A 14 -1.28 6.97 3.63
CA GLY A 14 -2.16 8.10 3.33
C GLY A 14 -2.16 8.46 1.84
N ILE A 15 -0.98 8.52 1.23
CA ILE A 15 -0.83 8.80 -0.21
C ILE A 15 -1.46 7.68 -1.05
N ALA A 16 -1.22 6.42 -0.70
CA ALA A 16 -1.81 5.29 -1.42
C ALA A 16 -3.34 5.33 -1.33
N ALA A 17 -3.91 5.52 -0.14
CA ALA A 17 -5.35 5.61 0.08
C ALA A 17 -5.99 6.77 -0.70
N LEU A 18 -5.28 7.91 -0.82
CA LEU A 18 -5.73 9.03 -1.63
C LEU A 18 -5.73 8.70 -3.13
N LEU A 19 -4.71 8.01 -3.64
CA LEU A 19 -4.54 7.78 -5.08
C LEU A 19 -5.38 6.62 -5.62
N MET A 20 -5.64 5.57 -4.83
CA MET A 20 -6.35 4.37 -5.31
C MET A 20 -7.70 4.70 -5.97
N PRO A 21 -8.57 5.56 -5.40
CA PRO A 21 -9.85 5.87 -6.02
C PRO A 21 -9.71 6.49 -7.41
N TYR A 22 -8.75 7.41 -7.58
CA TYR A 22 -8.53 8.10 -8.85
C TYR A 22 -7.94 7.19 -9.94
N LEU A 23 -7.07 6.26 -9.55
CA LEU A 23 -6.36 5.39 -10.50
C LEU A 23 -7.14 4.11 -10.84
N THR A 24 -7.99 3.63 -9.91
CA THR A 24 -8.61 2.30 -10.02
C THR A 24 -10.12 2.28 -9.82
N GLY A 25 -10.72 3.39 -9.32
CA GLY A 25 -12.10 3.40 -8.85
C GLY A 25 -12.34 2.61 -7.55
N LEU A 26 -11.27 2.13 -6.91
CA LEU A 26 -11.34 1.37 -5.66
C LEU A 26 -10.78 2.18 -4.49
N THR A 27 -11.38 2.05 -3.31
CA THR A 27 -10.97 2.73 -2.07
C THR A 27 -10.62 1.72 -0.98
N VAL A 28 -9.81 2.14 -0.01
CA VAL A 28 -9.46 1.32 1.16
C VAL A 28 -10.71 1.11 2.03
N ILE A 29 -11.02 -0.15 2.32
CA ILE A 29 -12.19 -0.54 3.14
C ILE A 29 -11.80 -1.19 4.46
N GLU A 30 -10.67 -1.92 4.51
CA GLU A 30 -10.25 -2.68 5.69
C GLU A 30 -8.74 -2.91 5.65
N ARG A 31 -8.09 -2.94 6.83
CA ARG A 31 -6.72 -3.44 6.96
C ARG A 31 -6.73 -4.97 6.98
N SER A 32 -5.73 -5.62 6.38
CA SER A 32 -5.63 -7.08 6.45
C SER A 32 -5.37 -7.55 7.89
N ILE A 33 -5.85 -8.75 8.22
CA ILE A 33 -5.58 -9.39 9.51
C ILE A 33 -4.18 -10.02 9.45
N LYS A 34 -3.23 -9.47 10.21
CA LYS A 34 -1.90 -10.09 10.40
C LYS A 34 -2.05 -11.50 10.98
N GLY A 35 -1.47 -12.50 10.33
CA GLY A 35 -1.34 -13.88 10.86
C GLY A 35 -1.97 -15.00 10.03
N LYS A 36 -2.74 -14.70 8.98
CA LYS A 36 -3.17 -15.70 7.98
C LYS A 36 -2.50 -15.38 6.67
N SER A 37 -1.36 -16.01 6.33
CA SER A 37 -0.67 -16.16 5.02
C SER A 37 -0.89 -15.17 3.85
N PHE A 38 -1.39 -13.97 4.08
CA PHE A 38 -1.79 -12.97 3.12
C PHE A 38 -0.90 -11.75 3.37
N GLY A 39 0.19 -11.65 2.62
CA GLY A 39 1.20 -10.61 2.77
C GLY A 39 0.82 -9.30 2.09
N PHE A 40 -0.35 -8.74 2.43
CA PHE A 40 -0.75 -7.41 1.93
C PHE A 40 -1.31 -6.52 3.05
N ASP A 41 -1.25 -5.19 2.90
CA ASP A 41 -1.69 -4.22 3.93
C ASP A 41 -3.21 -3.99 4.00
N PHE A 42 -3.88 -3.80 2.85
CA PHE A 42 -5.28 -3.36 2.81
C PHE A 42 -6.13 -4.13 1.80
N TRP A 43 -7.41 -4.26 2.13
CA TRP A 43 -8.45 -4.60 1.18
C TRP A 43 -9.01 -3.35 0.53
N LEU A 44 -9.31 -3.45 -0.77
CA LEU A 44 -9.97 -2.40 -1.54
C LEU A 44 -11.39 -2.83 -1.97
N GLY A 45 -12.31 -1.86 -1.97
CA GLY A 45 -13.71 -1.99 -2.40
C GLY A 45 -14.13 -0.86 -3.35
N SER A 46 -15.31 -0.98 -3.96
CA SER A 46 -15.81 0.04 -4.90
C SER A 46 -16.14 1.35 -4.17
N ILE A 47 -15.75 2.49 -4.75
CA ILE A 47 -16.19 3.80 -4.26
C ILE A 47 -17.66 4.11 -4.59
N ASN A 48 -18.19 3.50 -5.65
CA ASN A 48 -19.52 3.80 -6.19
C ASN A 48 -20.62 2.87 -5.67
N ASP A 49 -20.27 1.83 -4.92
CA ASP A 49 -21.24 0.86 -4.41
C ASP A 49 -21.04 0.63 -2.91
N PRO A 50 -21.71 1.42 -2.04
CA PRO A 50 -21.62 1.28 -0.60
C PRO A 50 -22.08 -0.10 -0.10
N ASN A 51 -22.98 -0.76 -0.83
CA ASN A 51 -23.44 -2.10 -0.46
C ASN A 51 -22.37 -3.18 -0.71
N THR A 52 -21.28 -2.82 -1.40
CA THR A 52 -20.10 -3.67 -1.62
C THR A 52 -18.97 -3.42 -0.63
N LEU A 53 -19.22 -2.69 0.47
CA LEU A 53 -18.26 -2.49 1.58
C LEU A 53 -17.58 -3.80 2.05
N PHE A 54 -18.20 -4.96 1.81
CA PHE A 54 -17.66 -6.28 2.13
C PHE A 54 -17.20 -7.11 0.92
N GLN A 55 -17.38 -6.64 -0.32
CA GLN A 55 -16.82 -7.31 -1.50
C GLN A 55 -15.38 -6.84 -1.69
N ARG A 56 -14.46 -7.54 -1.04
CA ARG A 56 -13.00 -7.39 -1.17
C ARG A 56 -12.57 -7.61 -2.63
N LYS A 57 -12.57 -6.55 -3.44
CA LYS A 57 -12.32 -6.62 -4.89
C LYS A 57 -10.84 -6.72 -5.22
N ALA A 58 -9.99 -6.11 -4.40
CA ALA A 58 -8.55 -6.09 -4.64
C ALA A 58 -7.75 -6.02 -3.34
N ARG A 59 -6.46 -6.34 -3.45
CA ARG A 59 -5.49 -6.26 -2.37
C ARG A 59 -4.53 -5.13 -2.66
N LEU A 60 -4.14 -4.38 -1.65
CA LEU A 60 -3.16 -3.32 -1.74
C LEU A 60 -2.02 -3.57 -0.77
N GLU A 61 -0.80 -3.50 -1.27
CA GLU A 61 0.43 -3.56 -0.49
C GLU A 61 1.26 -2.29 -0.72
N VAL A 62 1.69 -1.65 0.37
CA VAL A 62 2.27 -0.30 0.31
C VAL A 62 3.69 -0.31 0.89
N SER A 63 4.60 0.42 0.25
CA SER A 63 5.94 0.69 0.76
C SER A 63 6.15 2.18 0.90
N GLY A 64 6.50 2.63 2.09
CA GLY A 64 7.23 3.90 2.25
C GLY A 64 8.73 3.68 2.08
N ILE A 65 9.41 4.52 1.31
CA ILE A 65 10.86 4.56 1.19
C ILE A 65 11.36 6.00 1.35
N ARG A 66 12.62 6.17 1.80
CA ARG A 66 13.19 7.52 1.99
C ARG A 66 14.02 8.02 0.82
N ARG A 67 14.69 7.09 0.15
CA ARG A 67 15.54 7.35 -1.01
C ARG A 67 15.53 6.13 -1.91
N GLY A 68 14.84 6.23 -3.03
CA GLY A 68 14.76 5.20 -4.05
C GLY A 68 15.58 5.59 -5.27
N THR A 69 16.54 4.75 -5.65
CA THR A 69 16.94 4.68 -7.05
C THR A 69 15.84 3.94 -7.82
N LYS A 70 15.82 4.08 -9.15
CA LYS A 70 14.92 3.28 -10.01
C LYS A 70 15.00 1.78 -9.70
N SER A 71 16.21 1.25 -9.54
CA SER A 71 16.43 -0.16 -9.20
C SER A 71 15.87 -0.56 -7.82
N ILE A 72 15.93 0.33 -6.83
CA ILE A 72 15.34 0.09 -5.51
C ILE A 72 13.80 0.04 -5.62
N VAL A 73 13.21 0.98 -6.36
CA VAL A 73 11.75 1.02 -6.58
C VAL A 73 11.30 -0.25 -7.31
N GLU A 74 11.97 -0.63 -8.39
CA GLU A 74 11.64 -1.85 -9.15
C GLU A 74 11.76 -3.11 -8.29
N SER A 75 12.82 -3.22 -7.49
CA SER A 75 13.01 -4.34 -6.57
C SER A 75 11.91 -4.42 -5.51
N ARG A 76 11.50 -3.27 -4.95
CA ARG A 76 10.40 -3.19 -3.98
C ARG A 76 9.08 -3.60 -4.61
N VAL A 77 8.80 -3.13 -5.83
CA VAL A 77 7.60 -3.51 -6.58
C VAL A 77 7.57 -5.03 -6.80
N LYS A 78 8.68 -5.61 -7.28
CA LYS A 78 8.78 -7.05 -7.51
C LYS A 78 8.49 -7.87 -6.25
N ILE A 79 9.18 -7.56 -5.15
CA ILE A 79 9.01 -8.27 -3.87
C ILE A 79 7.55 -8.19 -3.39
N LYS A 80 6.94 -7.00 -3.46
CA LYS A 80 5.55 -6.82 -3.00
C LYS A 80 4.55 -7.53 -3.91
N LEU A 81 4.78 -7.56 -5.22
CA LEU A 81 3.96 -8.35 -6.14
C LEU A 81 4.03 -9.84 -5.82
N GLU A 82 5.21 -10.36 -5.48
CA GLU A 82 5.38 -11.76 -5.04
C GLU A 82 4.62 -12.02 -3.72
N GLN A 83 4.67 -11.08 -2.76
CA GLN A 83 3.96 -11.18 -1.47
C GLN A 83 2.43 -11.21 -1.62
N ILE A 84 1.89 -10.44 -2.56
CA ILE A 84 0.44 -10.38 -2.82
C ILE A 84 -0.01 -11.33 -3.92
N SER A 85 0.91 -12.08 -4.52
CA SER A 85 0.58 -13.05 -5.56
C SER A 85 -0.44 -14.05 -4.98
N PRO A 86 -1.65 -14.13 -5.54
CA PRO A 86 -2.64 -15.08 -5.04
C PRO A 86 -2.19 -16.52 -5.27
N SER A 87 -2.56 -17.44 -4.38
CA SER A 87 -2.65 -18.87 -4.71
C SER A 87 -3.89 -19.19 -5.55
N ASP A 88 -4.92 -18.31 -5.52
CA ASP A 88 -6.19 -18.47 -6.22
C ASP A 88 -6.61 -17.14 -6.88
N THR A 89 -6.82 -17.13 -8.19
CA THR A 89 -6.82 -15.96 -9.11
C THR A 89 -7.92 -14.91 -8.92
N LEU A 90 -8.65 -14.92 -7.80
CA LEU A 90 -9.93 -14.23 -7.62
C LEU A 90 -9.87 -12.70 -7.44
N SER A 91 -8.72 -12.08 -7.13
CA SER A 91 -8.68 -10.62 -6.90
C SER A 91 -7.36 -9.98 -7.33
N PRO A 92 -7.38 -8.90 -8.15
CA PRO A 92 -6.17 -8.17 -8.53
C PRO A 92 -5.40 -7.64 -7.30
N GLY A 93 -4.09 -7.61 -7.42
CA GLY A 93 -3.18 -7.06 -6.42
C GLY A 93 -2.53 -5.77 -6.93
N TYR A 94 -2.54 -4.73 -6.10
CA TYR A 94 -1.89 -3.46 -6.36
C TYR A 94 -0.70 -3.27 -5.42
N VAL A 95 0.35 -2.66 -5.95
CA VAL A 95 1.52 -2.25 -5.16
C VAL A 95 1.70 -0.74 -5.29
N CYS A 96 1.83 -0.06 -4.17
CA CYS A 96 2.15 1.37 -4.12
C CYS A 96 3.50 1.56 -3.43
N VAL A 97 4.46 2.19 -4.11
CA VAL A 97 5.75 2.56 -3.52
C VAL A 97 5.84 4.08 -3.52
N VAL A 98 5.99 4.65 -2.32
CA VAL A 98 6.01 6.10 -2.10
C VAL A 98 7.37 6.50 -1.54
N GLU A 99 8.03 7.45 -2.21
CA GLU A 99 9.26 8.07 -1.69
C GLU A 99 8.93 9.35 -0.93
N GLU A 100 9.44 9.45 0.30
CA GLU A 100 9.38 10.67 1.11
C GLU A 100 10.78 11.11 1.54
N ARG A 101 11.15 12.34 1.19
CA ARG A 101 12.44 12.91 1.58
C ARG A 101 12.27 13.82 2.78
N TYR A 102 12.88 13.43 3.89
CA TYR A 102 13.08 14.34 5.02
C TYR A 102 14.42 15.06 4.85
N THR A 103 14.39 16.38 4.69
CA THR A 103 15.58 17.21 4.85
C THR A 103 15.73 17.51 6.34
N THR A 104 16.74 16.94 7.00
CA THR A 104 17.14 17.42 8.32
C THR A 104 17.73 18.81 8.11
N HIS A 105 17.02 19.86 8.54
CA HIS A 105 17.65 21.17 8.66
C HIS A 105 18.79 21.05 9.69
N PRO A 106 20.01 21.53 9.39
CA PRO A 106 21.19 21.31 10.22
C PRO A 106 21.22 22.15 11.52
N TYR A 107 20.06 22.57 12.03
CA TYR A 107 19.93 23.37 13.25
C TYR A 107 18.94 22.70 14.20
N SER A 108 19.39 21.62 14.84
CA SER A 108 18.78 21.03 16.04
C SER A 108 19.89 20.64 17.00
#